data_AF-A0A553FP96-F1
#
_entry.id   AF-A0A553FP96-F1
#
_cell.length_a   1.000
_cell.length_b   1.000
_cell.length_c   1.000
_cell.angle_alpha   90.00
_cell.angle_beta   90.00
_cell.angle_gamma   90.00
#
_symmetry.space_group_name_H-M   'P 1'
#
loop_
_entity.id
_entity.type
_entity.pdbx_description
1 polymer ?
#
loop_
_entity_poly.entity_id
_entity_poly.type
_entity_poly.pdbx_seq_one_letter_code
_entity_poly.pdbx_strand_id
1 'polypeptide(L)'
;MDGERLSDLEKRVFQDLQKEQQPPKHLEKKVVAKLMEEGQLRKTVTMKVYIKWAASVAAGILLFLSGTYYGKSSNIDRVEIEPDRGYMLLLHEDERFQPGEPMTMFEEYKAWMENTFNKGVKITGQELKNEAVLINPDGRTQVLDEDVDKRTTGYFLVEAASLDDAIQVAKETPHVKYGGIIEVKPYMVR
;
A
#
# COMPACT_ATOMS: atom_id res chain seq x y z
N MET A 1 63.62 50.05 -13.16
CA MET A 1 62.99 50.65 -11.97
C MET A 1 62.61 49.50 -11.07
N ASP A 2 63.47 49.25 -10.08
CA ASP A 2 63.28 48.22 -9.07
C ASP A 2 62.01 48.53 -8.25
N GLY A 3 61.09 47.58 -8.21
CA GLY A 3 59.91 47.68 -7.37
C GLY A 3 60.31 47.59 -5.91
N GLU A 4 60.05 48.66 -5.15
CA GLU A 4 60.26 48.73 -3.71
C GLU A 4 59.59 47.53 -3.03
N ARG A 5 60.42 46.58 -2.58
CA ARG A 5 59.99 45.44 -1.76
C ARG A 5 59.79 45.94 -0.34
N LEU A 6 58.56 45.83 0.16
CA LEU A 6 58.20 46.12 1.56
C LEU A 6 59.18 45.44 2.53
N SER A 7 59.65 46.21 3.51
CA SER A 7 60.55 45.73 4.56
C SER A 7 59.86 44.67 5.42
N ASP A 8 60.64 43.82 6.07
CA ASP A 8 60.08 42.74 6.88
C ASP A 8 59.30 43.25 8.11
N LEU A 9 59.58 44.48 8.55
CA LEU A 9 58.81 45.16 9.58
C LEU A 9 57.42 45.57 9.05
N GLU A 10 57.37 46.15 7.85
CA GLU A 10 56.12 46.54 7.20
C GLU A 10 55.26 45.32 6.87
N LYS A 11 55.86 44.21 6.41
CA LYS A 11 55.13 42.96 6.18
C LYS A 11 54.48 42.42 7.44
N ARG A 12 55.12 42.52 8.61
CA ARG A 12 54.53 42.09 9.89
C ARG A 12 53.38 42.99 10.32
N VAL A 13 53.53 44.31 10.19
CA VAL A 13 52.44 45.26 10.48
C VAL A 13 51.25 45.02 9.55
N PHE A 14 51.50 44.77 8.27
CA PHE A 14 50.43 44.43 7.31
C PHE A 14 49.73 43.11 7.64
N GLN A 15 50.47 42.10 8.09
CA GLN A 15 49.89 40.82 8.52
C GLN A 15 49.03 40.95 9.78
N ASP A 16 49.38 41.84 10.71
CA ASP A 16 48.55 42.10 11.89
C ASP A 16 47.32 42.97 11.57
N LEU A 17 47.38 43.84 10.55
CA LEU A 17 46.21 44.58 10.04
C LEU A 17 45.22 43.69 9.27
N GLN A 18 45.69 42.61 8.62
CA GLN A 18 44.84 41.68 7.86
C GLN A 18 44.03 40.71 8.74
N LYS A 19 44.24 40.69 10.06
CA LYS A 19 43.31 39.99 10.95
C LYS A 19 42.04 40.82 11.05
N GLU A 20 41.07 40.51 10.20
CA GLU A 20 39.69 41.00 10.32
C GLU A 20 39.21 40.77 11.76
N GLN A 21 39.26 41.81 12.59
CA GLN A 21 38.59 41.78 13.87
C GLN A 21 37.10 41.83 13.57
N GLN A 22 36.42 40.70 13.72
CA GLN A 22 34.95 40.69 13.68
C GLN A 22 34.45 41.72 14.69
N PRO A 23 33.74 42.77 14.25
CA PRO A 23 33.31 43.81 15.17
C PRO A 23 32.42 43.16 16.24
N PRO A 24 32.54 43.57 17.51
CA PRO A 24 31.68 43.09 18.57
C PRO A 24 30.20 43.12 18.15
N LYS A 25 29.47 42.02 18.37
CA LYS A 25 28.08 41.83 17.90
C LYS A 25 27.11 42.98 18.24
N HIS A 26 27.40 43.75 19.28
CA HIS A 26 26.59 44.89 19.68
C HIS A 26 26.78 46.11 18.75
N LEU A 27 27.97 46.29 18.17
CA LEU A 27 28.26 47.34 17.18
C LEU A 27 27.61 47.01 15.84
N GLU A 28 27.65 45.74 15.41
CA GLU A 28 26.96 45.29 14.21
C GLU A 28 25.46 45.61 14.29
N LYS A 29 24.80 45.25 15.40
CA LYS A 29 23.38 45.57 15.62
C LYS A 29 23.10 47.07 15.57
N LYS A 30 23.99 47.89 16.14
CA LYS A 30 23.85 49.35 16.18
C LYS A 30 24.01 49.97 14.79
N VAL A 31 24.96 49.46 13.99
CA VAL A 31 25.18 49.89 12.60
C VAL A 31 24.01 49.47 11.72
N VAL A 32 23.54 48.23 11.82
CA VAL A 32 22.38 47.73 11.06
C VAL A 32 21.12 48.52 11.41
N ALA A 33 20.89 48.83 12.68
CA ALA A 33 19.75 49.66 13.10
C ALA A 33 19.84 51.07 12.49
N LYS A 34 21.02 51.68 12.52
CA LYS A 34 21.24 53.02 11.97
C LYS A 34 21.12 53.06 10.44
N LEU A 35 21.61 52.04 9.74
CA LEU A 35 21.46 51.92 8.28
C LEU A 35 20.00 51.66 7.87
N MET A 36 19.19 51.00 8.71
CA MET A 36 17.74 50.88 8.48
C MET A 36 17.02 52.20 8.74
N GLU A 37 17.41 52.95 9.78
CA GLU A 37 16.87 54.29 10.09
C GLU A 37 17.18 55.31 8.98
N GLU A 38 18.40 55.27 8.44
CA GLU A 38 18.85 56.11 7.32
C GLU A 38 18.31 55.64 5.95
N GLY A 39 17.46 54.60 5.93
CA GLY A 39 16.80 54.10 4.71
C GLY A 39 17.72 53.36 3.73
N GLN A 40 18.94 53.04 4.14
CA GLN A 40 19.94 52.37 3.28
C GLN A 40 19.77 50.85 3.21
N LEU A 41 18.90 50.26 4.04
CA LEU A 41 18.60 48.82 4.02
C LEU A 41 17.08 48.58 3.92
N ARG A 42 16.64 47.80 2.92
CA ARG A 42 15.24 47.38 2.74
C ARG A 42 15.07 45.89 3.05
N LYS A 43 14.22 45.56 4.02
CA LYS A 43 13.94 44.18 4.46
C LYS A 43 13.10 43.44 3.43
N THR A 44 13.72 42.64 2.57
CA THR A 44 13.02 41.86 1.53
C THR A 44 12.89 40.41 1.99
N VAL A 45 11.78 40.04 2.63
CA VAL A 45 11.48 38.63 2.88
C VAL A 45 10.84 38.06 1.62
N THR A 46 11.52 37.14 0.94
CA THR A 46 11.13 36.69 -0.40
C THR A 46 9.96 35.71 -0.34
N MET A 47 8.81 36.11 -0.89
CA MET A 47 7.54 35.36 -1.03
C MET A 47 7.70 33.92 -1.58
N LYS A 48 8.80 33.64 -2.29
CA LYS A 48 9.15 32.32 -2.84
C LYS A 48 9.32 31.23 -1.78
N VAL A 49 9.70 31.57 -0.53
CA VAL A 49 9.86 30.57 0.53
C VAL A 49 8.49 30.03 0.96
N TYR A 50 7.51 30.90 1.21
CA TYR A 50 6.16 30.48 1.61
C TYR A 50 5.46 29.60 0.57
N ILE A 51 5.62 29.92 -0.72
CA ILE A 51 5.02 29.15 -1.81
C ILE A 51 5.59 27.72 -1.86
N LYS A 52 6.90 27.55 -1.61
CA LYS A 52 7.52 26.21 -1.56
C LYS A 52 7.01 25.35 -0.40
N TRP A 53 6.85 25.94 0.78
CA TRP A 53 6.32 25.20 1.94
C TRP A 53 4.83 24.87 1.78
N ALA A 54 4.02 25.80 1.26
CA ALA A 54 2.60 25.57 1.03
C ALA A 54 2.34 24.47 -0.03
N ALA A 55 3.13 24.44 -1.11
CA ALA A 55 3.02 23.40 -2.14
C ALA A 55 3.33 22.00 -1.59
N SER A 56 4.33 21.85 -0.71
CA SER A 56 4.69 20.58 -0.10
C SER A 56 3.59 20.03 0.83
N VAL A 57 2.91 20.91 1.59
CA VAL A 57 1.80 20.51 2.46
C VAL A 57 0.59 20.05 1.64
N ALA A 58 0.24 20.76 0.56
CA ALA A 58 -0.86 20.39 -0.32
C ALA A 58 -0.61 19.03 -1.01
N ALA A 59 0.62 18.77 -1.48
CA ALA A 59 0.99 17.49 -2.06
C ALA A 59 0.90 16.34 -1.05
N GLY A 60 1.32 16.56 0.20
CA GLY A 60 1.18 15.57 1.28
C GLY A 60 -0.27 15.24 1.60
N ILE A 61 -1.15 16.24 1.65
CA ILE A 61 -2.60 16.02 1.86
C ILE A 61 -3.20 15.23 0.69
N LEU A 62 -2.85 15.56 -0.55
CA LEU A 62 -3.33 14.83 -1.73
C LEU A 62 -2.87 13.37 -1.75
N LEU A 63 -1.60 13.10 -1.38
CA LEU A 63 -1.08 11.73 -1.27
C LEU A 63 -1.73 10.95 -0.12
N PHE A 64 -2.05 11.61 0.99
CA PHE A 64 -2.75 10.97 2.12
C PHE A 64 -4.21 10.67 1.77
N LEU A 65 -4.90 11.59 1.09
CA LEU A 65 -6.27 11.39 0.61
C LEU A 65 -6.34 10.34 -0.50
N SER A 66 -5.38 10.30 -1.41
CA SER A 66 -5.32 9.23 -2.42
C SER A 66 -5.01 7.88 -1.78
N GLY A 67 -4.04 7.81 -0.87
CA GLY A 67 -3.70 6.60 -0.13
C GLY A 67 -4.86 6.06 0.70
N THR A 68 -5.68 6.92 1.32
CA THR A 68 -6.87 6.49 2.08
C THR A 68 -8.04 6.11 1.18
N TYR A 69 -8.19 6.72 0.00
CA TYR A 69 -9.20 6.33 -0.99
C TYR A 69 -8.89 4.97 -1.62
N TYR A 70 -7.65 4.74 -2.04
CA TYR A 70 -7.22 3.46 -2.59
C TYR A 70 -7.04 2.35 -1.52
N GLY A 71 -6.64 2.71 -0.29
CA GLY A 71 -6.44 1.76 0.81
C GLY A 71 -7.72 1.19 1.42
N LYS A 72 -8.90 1.76 1.13
CA LYS A 72 -10.18 1.16 1.56
C LYS A 72 -10.54 -0.11 0.79
N SER A 73 -9.95 -0.33 -0.39
CA SER A 73 -10.23 -1.49 -1.25
C SER A 73 -9.50 -2.77 -0.84
N SER A 74 -8.59 -2.72 0.16
CA SER A 74 -7.79 -3.86 0.60
C SER A 74 -8.25 -4.46 1.95
N ASN A 75 -9.48 -4.20 2.39
CA ASN A 75 -9.99 -4.74 3.67
C ASN A 75 -10.56 -6.17 3.56
N ILE A 76 -10.43 -6.84 2.42
CA ILE A 76 -10.91 -8.23 2.22
C ILE A 76 -10.11 -9.23 3.09
N ASP A 77 -8.90 -8.86 3.54
CA ASP A 77 -7.99 -9.79 4.22
C ASP A 77 -8.30 -10.04 5.71
N ARG A 78 -9.34 -9.41 6.28
CA ARG A 78 -9.74 -9.61 7.71
C ARG A 78 -11.24 -9.74 7.90
N VAL A 79 -11.90 -10.45 7.00
CA VAL A 79 -13.32 -10.76 7.16
C VAL A 79 -13.47 -11.93 8.14
N GLU A 80 -13.82 -11.63 9.38
CA GLU A 80 -14.19 -12.64 10.39
C GLU A 80 -15.63 -13.12 10.13
N ILE A 81 -15.76 -14.40 9.80
CA ILE A 81 -17.03 -15.07 9.54
C ILE A 81 -17.55 -15.70 10.84
N GLU A 82 -18.76 -15.34 11.24
CA GLU A 82 -19.42 -15.93 12.40
C GLU A 82 -19.66 -17.44 12.17
N PRO A 83 -19.13 -18.35 13.02
CA PRO A 83 -19.17 -19.78 12.72
C PRO A 83 -20.57 -20.41 12.63
N ASP A 84 -21.56 -19.88 13.35
CA ASP A 84 -22.95 -20.35 13.32
C ASP A 84 -23.69 -19.97 12.03
N ARG A 85 -23.13 -19.01 11.28
CA ARG A 85 -23.65 -18.48 10.02
C ARG A 85 -22.66 -18.66 8.86
N GLY A 86 -21.60 -19.43 9.10
CA GLY A 86 -20.49 -19.63 8.20
C GLY A 86 -20.70 -20.81 7.26
N TYR A 87 -20.44 -20.56 5.97
CA TYR A 87 -20.47 -21.57 4.93
C TYR A 87 -19.13 -21.57 4.19
N MET A 88 -18.65 -22.77 3.87
CA MET A 88 -17.50 -23.01 3.02
C MET A 88 -17.97 -23.39 1.62
N LEU A 89 -17.46 -22.71 0.61
CA LEU A 89 -17.66 -23.01 -0.79
C LEU A 89 -16.37 -23.67 -1.30
N LEU A 90 -16.38 -24.96 -1.55
CA LEU A 90 -15.23 -25.69 -2.11
C LEU A 90 -15.35 -25.71 -3.64
N LEU A 91 -14.29 -25.29 -4.31
CA LEU A 91 -14.22 -25.19 -5.77
C LEU A 91 -13.61 -26.48 -6.30
N HIS A 92 -14.38 -27.21 -7.10
CA HIS A 92 -13.98 -28.46 -7.71
C HIS A 92 -13.90 -28.33 -9.23
N GLU A 93 -12.78 -28.77 -9.79
CA GLU A 93 -12.57 -28.88 -11.22
C GLU A 93 -12.57 -30.34 -11.64
N ASP A 94 -13.14 -30.62 -12.81
CA ASP A 94 -13.01 -31.87 -13.54
C ASP A 94 -12.87 -31.58 -15.05
N GLU A 95 -12.96 -32.62 -15.88
CA GLU A 95 -12.84 -32.53 -17.35
C GLU A 95 -13.74 -31.48 -18.03
N ARG A 96 -14.81 -31.01 -17.36
CA ARG A 96 -15.72 -30.00 -17.90
C ARG A 96 -15.24 -28.57 -17.68
N PHE A 97 -14.25 -28.39 -16.81
CA PHE A 97 -13.72 -27.06 -16.50
C PHE A 97 -12.93 -26.51 -17.69
N GLN A 98 -13.33 -25.32 -18.15
CA GLN A 98 -12.71 -24.63 -19.27
C GLN A 98 -12.15 -23.30 -18.77
N PRO A 99 -10.85 -23.23 -18.40
CA PRO A 99 -10.27 -21.98 -17.94
C PRO A 99 -10.30 -20.95 -19.07
N GLY A 100 -10.72 -19.74 -18.75
CA GLY A 100 -10.56 -18.57 -19.59
C GLY A 100 -9.13 -18.00 -19.55
N GLU A 101 -8.97 -16.81 -20.12
CA GLU A 101 -7.73 -16.04 -19.98
C GLU A 101 -7.46 -15.72 -18.51
N PRO A 102 -6.26 -16.04 -17.94
CA PRO A 102 -6.00 -15.93 -16.51
C PRO A 102 -6.31 -14.55 -15.91
N MET A 103 -5.96 -13.47 -16.60
CA MET A 103 -6.22 -12.11 -16.10
C MET A 103 -7.72 -11.78 -16.09
N THR A 104 -8.45 -12.22 -17.12
CA THR A 104 -9.91 -12.04 -17.19
C THR A 104 -10.60 -12.82 -16.09
N MET A 105 -10.20 -14.08 -15.87
CA MET A 105 -10.74 -14.89 -14.77
C MET A 105 -10.49 -14.20 -13.42
N PHE A 106 -9.26 -13.76 -13.16
CA PHE A 106 -8.90 -13.06 -11.94
C PHE A 106 -9.79 -11.82 -11.70
N GLU A 107 -10.00 -10.99 -12.74
CA GLU A 107 -10.88 -9.83 -12.66
C GLU A 107 -12.34 -10.20 -12.39
N GLU A 108 -12.85 -11.28 -12.99
CA GLU A 108 -14.21 -11.78 -12.74
C GLU A 108 -14.39 -12.26 -11.29
N TYR A 109 -13.44 -13.03 -10.75
CA TYR A 109 -13.48 -13.46 -9.35
C TYR A 109 -13.41 -12.27 -8.40
N LYS A 110 -12.50 -11.34 -8.64
CA LYS A 110 -12.37 -10.12 -7.84
C LYS A 110 -13.68 -9.32 -7.86
N ALA A 111 -14.26 -9.08 -9.04
CA ALA A 111 -15.51 -8.33 -9.18
C ALA A 111 -16.67 -9.03 -8.47
N TRP A 112 -16.76 -10.36 -8.57
CA TRP A 112 -17.77 -11.13 -7.85
C TRP A 112 -17.60 -11.03 -6.32
N MET A 113 -16.38 -11.15 -5.79
CA MET A 113 -16.11 -10.99 -4.36
C MET A 113 -16.46 -9.58 -3.88
N GLU A 114 -16.04 -8.54 -4.60
CA GLU A 114 -16.34 -7.14 -4.28
C GLU A 114 -17.85 -6.87 -4.30
N ASN A 115 -18.57 -7.38 -5.31
CA ASN A 115 -20.02 -7.23 -5.40
C ASN A 115 -20.74 -7.97 -4.25
N THR A 116 -20.29 -9.19 -3.93
CA THR A 116 -20.82 -9.97 -2.81
C THR A 116 -20.63 -9.24 -1.49
N PHE A 117 -19.43 -8.70 -1.26
CA PHE A 117 -19.14 -7.86 -0.10
C PHE A 117 -20.00 -6.60 -0.04
N ASN A 118 -20.18 -5.90 -1.16
CA ASN A 118 -21.01 -4.70 -1.27
C ASN A 118 -22.51 -4.98 -1.02
N LYS A 119 -22.98 -6.22 -1.27
CA LYS A 119 -24.33 -6.68 -0.88
C LYS A 119 -24.46 -6.94 0.64
N GLY A 120 -23.39 -6.77 1.41
CA GLY A 120 -23.35 -6.99 2.86
C GLY A 120 -23.02 -8.44 3.25
N VAL A 121 -22.64 -9.29 2.30
CA VAL A 121 -22.21 -10.66 2.57
C VAL A 121 -20.72 -10.65 2.87
N LYS A 122 -20.35 -11.04 4.09
CA LYS A 122 -18.94 -11.24 4.44
C LYS A 122 -18.38 -12.40 3.62
N ILE A 123 -17.29 -12.18 2.90
CA ILE A 123 -16.63 -13.16 2.04
C ILE A 123 -15.11 -13.05 2.10
N THR A 124 -14.42 -14.18 2.12
CA THR A 124 -12.97 -14.31 1.94
C THR A 124 -12.66 -15.65 1.27
N GLY A 125 -11.46 -15.85 0.74
CA GLY A 125 -11.10 -17.12 0.09
C GLY A 125 -9.67 -17.17 -0.41
N GLN A 126 -9.27 -18.36 -0.86
CA GLN A 126 -7.93 -18.63 -1.33
C GLN A 126 -7.95 -19.64 -2.47
N GLU A 127 -7.15 -19.39 -3.49
CA GLU A 127 -6.75 -20.39 -4.48
C GLU A 127 -5.80 -21.40 -3.84
N LEU A 128 -5.98 -22.68 -4.17
CA LEU A 128 -5.13 -23.76 -3.76
C LEU A 128 -4.19 -24.13 -4.90
N LYS A 129 -3.00 -24.59 -4.56
CA LYS A 129 -2.10 -25.15 -5.57
C LYS A 129 -2.57 -26.53 -5.99
N ASN A 130 -2.12 -26.97 -7.17
CA ASN A 130 -2.41 -28.30 -7.70
C ASN A 130 -1.76 -29.41 -6.87
N GLU A 131 -0.63 -29.15 -6.21
CA GLU A 131 0.05 -30.19 -5.44
C GLU A 131 -0.70 -30.52 -4.15
N ALA A 132 -1.04 -31.80 -3.97
CA ALA A 132 -1.69 -32.28 -2.75
C ALA A 132 -1.05 -33.57 -2.24
N VAL A 133 -1.17 -33.83 -0.95
CA VAL A 133 -0.76 -35.09 -0.33
C VAL A 133 -1.93 -35.63 0.47
N LEU A 134 -2.40 -36.81 0.08
CA LEU A 134 -3.38 -37.57 0.85
C LEU A 134 -2.65 -38.38 1.92
N ILE A 135 -3.19 -38.37 3.14
CA ILE A 135 -2.75 -39.23 4.23
C ILE A 135 -3.88 -40.24 4.49
N ASN A 136 -3.61 -41.51 4.24
CA ASN A 136 -4.57 -42.58 4.46
C ASN A 136 -4.67 -42.94 5.95
N PRO A 137 -5.77 -43.59 6.40
CA PRO A 137 -5.92 -44.01 7.80
C PRO A 137 -4.82 -44.94 8.31
N ASP A 138 -4.15 -45.67 7.41
CA ASP A 138 -3.02 -46.54 7.72
C ASP A 138 -1.67 -45.81 7.77
N GLY A 139 -1.67 -44.48 7.63
CA GLY A 139 -0.50 -43.62 7.65
C GLY A 139 0.25 -43.53 6.32
N ARG A 140 -0.19 -44.22 5.26
CA ARG A 140 0.45 -44.10 3.94
C ARG A 140 0.11 -42.76 3.28
N THR A 141 1.13 -42.14 2.72
CA THR A 141 0.96 -40.92 1.92
C THR A 141 0.81 -41.24 0.44
N GLN A 142 -0.03 -40.47 -0.24
CA GLN A 142 -0.15 -40.46 -1.69
C GLN A 142 -0.01 -39.02 -2.16
N VAL A 143 1.02 -38.75 -2.94
CA VAL A 143 1.18 -37.45 -3.61
C VAL A 143 0.25 -37.45 -4.81
N LEU A 144 -0.54 -36.39 -4.94
CA LEU A 144 -1.36 -36.10 -6.11
C LEU A 144 -0.67 -34.99 -6.90
N ASP A 145 -0.52 -35.23 -8.20
CA ASP A 145 -0.02 -34.29 -9.19
C ASP A 145 -1.17 -33.74 -10.04
N GLU A 146 -0.87 -33.12 -11.18
CA GLU A 146 -1.85 -32.37 -11.97
C GLU A 146 -2.89 -33.27 -12.69
N ASP A 147 -2.65 -34.58 -12.81
CA ASP A 147 -3.42 -35.52 -13.64
C ASP A 147 -4.59 -36.19 -12.89
N VAL A 148 -5.15 -35.54 -11.87
CA VAL A 148 -6.32 -36.08 -11.14
C VAL A 148 -7.62 -35.66 -11.82
N ASP A 149 -8.48 -36.63 -12.16
CA ASP A 149 -9.78 -36.42 -12.82
C ASP A 149 -10.69 -35.38 -12.14
N LYS A 150 -10.56 -35.25 -10.80
CA LYS A 150 -11.29 -34.28 -10.00
C LYS A 150 -10.43 -33.76 -8.86
N ARG A 151 -10.35 -32.44 -8.72
CA ARG A 151 -9.53 -31.78 -7.69
C ARG A 151 -10.21 -30.57 -7.07
N THR A 152 -9.85 -30.28 -5.83
CA THR A 152 -10.24 -29.03 -5.14
C THR A 152 -9.20 -27.96 -5.43
N THR A 153 -9.58 -26.88 -6.12
CA THR A 153 -8.65 -25.82 -6.56
C THR A 153 -8.78 -24.53 -5.78
N GLY A 154 -9.77 -24.42 -4.91
CA GLY A 154 -9.98 -23.20 -4.14
C GLY A 154 -11.05 -23.37 -3.10
N TYR A 155 -11.16 -22.36 -2.24
CA TYR A 155 -12.30 -22.23 -1.35
C TYR A 155 -12.67 -20.76 -1.09
N PHE A 156 -13.94 -20.54 -0.75
CA PHE A 156 -14.40 -19.31 -0.12
C PHE A 156 -15.08 -19.62 1.20
N LEU A 157 -14.96 -18.69 2.15
CA LEU A 157 -15.78 -18.64 3.36
C LEU A 157 -16.76 -17.48 3.21
N VAL A 158 -18.03 -17.75 3.47
CA VAL A 158 -19.11 -16.76 3.37
C VAL A 158 -19.98 -16.78 4.62
N GLU A 159 -20.42 -15.61 5.07
CA GLU A 159 -21.45 -15.49 6.10
C GLU A 159 -22.81 -15.29 5.42
N ALA A 160 -23.75 -16.21 5.65
CA ALA A 160 -25.08 -16.14 5.06
C ALA A 160 -26.16 -16.39 6.11
N ALA A 161 -27.38 -15.87 5.89
CA ALA A 161 -28.49 -16.07 6.82
C ALA A 161 -29.04 -17.50 6.77
N SER A 162 -28.86 -18.21 5.65
CA SER A 162 -29.31 -19.58 5.45
C SER A 162 -28.45 -20.32 4.42
N LEU A 163 -28.62 -21.64 4.35
CA LEU A 163 -27.99 -22.46 3.32
C LEU A 163 -28.46 -22.05 1.92
N ASP A 164 -29.73 -21.69 1.77
CA ASP A 164 -30.29 -21.24 0.48
C ASP A 164 -29.62 -19.94 0.01
N ASP A 165 -29.37 -19.00 0.93
CA ASP A 165 -28.64 -17.76 0.62
C ASP A 165 -27.19 -18.05 0.19
N ALA A 166 -26.50 -18.96 0.89
CA ALA A 166 -25.16 -19.39 0.52
C ALA A 166 -25.14 -20.07 -0.87
N ILE A 167 -26.17 -20.84 -1.20
CA ILE A 167 -26.34 -21.44 -2.54
C ILE A 167 -26.54 -20.36 -3.60
N GLN A 168 -27.27 -19.28 -3.33
CA GLN A 168 -27.39 -18.17 -4.29
C GLN A 168 -26.05 -17.50 -4.53
N VAL A 169 -25.26 -17.23 -3.48
CA VAL A 169 -23.91 -16.68 -3.60
C VAL A 169 -23.01 -17.60 -4.44
N ALA A 170 -23.07 -18.92 -4.18
CA ALA A 170 -22.30 -19.91 -4.93
C ALA A 170 -22.67 -19.96 -6.42
N LYS A 171 -23.95 -19.84 -6.76
CA LYS A 171 -24.42 -19.83 -8.15
C LYS A 171 -23.94 -18.62 -8.96
N GLU A 172 -23.69 -17.49 -8.28
CA GLU A 172 -23.18 -16.27 -8.91
C GLU A 172 -21.66 -16.33 -9.16
N THR A 173 -20.94 -17.32 -8.62
CA THR A 173 -19.48 -17.35 -8.68
C THR A 173 -18.97 -17.66 -10.11
N PRO A 174 -17.88 -17.01 -10.58
CA PRO A 174 -17.33 -17.27 -11.92
C PRO A 174 -16.93 -18.73 -12.15
N HIS A 175 -16.56 -19.46 -11.09
CA HIS A 175 -16.22 -20.88 -11.18
C HIS A 175 -17.28 -21.73 -11.89
N VAL A 176 -18.57 -21.50 -11.62
CA VAL A 176 -19.68 -22.22 -12.26
C VAL A 176 -19.78 -21.87 -13.74
N LYS A 177 -19.53 -20.61 -14.11
CA LYS A 177 -19.50 -20.16 -15.51
C LYS A 177 -18.44 -20.90 -16.32
N TYR A 178 -17.31 -21.25 -15.71
CA TYR A 178 -16.24 -22.01 -16.37
C TYR A 178 -16.41 -23.53 -16.30
N GLY A 179 -17.58 -24.03 -15.87
CA GLY A 179 -17.86 -25.47 -15.79
C GLY A 179 -17.40 -26.14 -14.51
N GLY A 180 -16.93 -25.37 -13.52
CA GLY A 180 -16.55 -25.87 -12.20
C GLY A 180 -17.76 -26.19 -11.33
N ILE A 181 -17.53 -26.98 -10.29
CA ILE A 181 -18.56 -27.41 -9.33
C ILE A 181 -18.28 -26.76 -7.98
N ILE A 182 -19.32 -26.20 -7.36
CA ILE A 182 -19.24 -25.67 -6.00
C ILE A 182 -19.93 -26.63 -5.02
N GLU A 183 -19.17 -27.10 -4.03
CA GLU A 183 -19.73 -27.80 -2.88
C GLU A 183 -19.94 -26.79 -1.73
N VAL A 184 -21.20 -26.57 -1.37
CA VAL A 184 -21.60 -25.63 -0.30
C VAL A 184 -21.76 -26.40 1.01
N LYS A 185 -20.96 -26.07 2.03
CA LYS A 185 -21.03 -26.70 3.36
C LYS A 185 -21.23 -25.68 4.46
N PRO A 186 -22.21 -25.84 5.36
CA PRO A 186 -22.13 -25.17 6.65
C PRO A 186 -20.92 -25.75 7.41
N TYR A 187 -20.12 -24.92 8.04
CA TYR A 187 -19.11 -25.41 8.99
C TYR A 187 -19.57 -25.12 10.41
N MET A 188 -19.21 -26.01 11.33
CA MET A 188 -19.55 -25.89 12.74
C MET A 188 -18.27 -25.81 13.55
N VAL A 189 -18.22 -24.91 14.53
CA VAL A 189 -17.19 -24.96 15.57
C VAL A 189 -17.69 -25.90 16.65
N ARG A 190 -16.87 -26.92 16.98
CA ARG A 190 -17.13 -27.87 18.05
C ARG A 190 -16.41 -27.43 19.33
#